data_AF-A0AA39C9L7-F1
#
_entry.id   AF-A0AA39C9L7-F1
#
_cell.length_a   1.000
_cell.length_b   1.000
_cell.length_c   1.000
_cell.angle_alpha   90.00
_cell.angle_beta   90.00
_cell.angle_gamma   90.00
#
_symmetry.space_group_name_H-M   'P 1'
#
loop_
_entity.id
_entity.type
_entity.pdbx_description
1 polymer ?
#
loop_
_entity_poly.entity_id
_entity_poly.type
_entity_poly.pdbx_seq_one_letter_code
_entity_poly.pdbx_strand_id
1 'polypeptide(L)'
;MQTSHLKNKPHEINCSVSCDGKILSMVCTCKAGLGEKCMHIFGTLLCCTLINLNTLPMLSCTDVKCSWKKDHKRVPETYVPRPIEEHSCFRKKKEIEYMVTPA
;
A
#
# COMPACT_ATOMS: atom_id res chain seq x y z
N MET A 1 5.08 -29.57 -0.91
CA MET A 1 5.09 -28.08 -0.89
C MET A 1 4.84 -27.58 -2.29
N GLN A 2 3.67 -27.01 -2.56
CA GLN A 2 3.30 -26.52 -3.89
C GLN A 2 3.94 -25.12 -4.09
N THR A 3 4.92 -25.00 -4.99
CA THR A 3 5.73 -23.78 -5.22
C THR A 3 5.13 -22.84 -6.27
N SER A 4 3.82 -22.89 -6.50
CA SER A 4 3.14 -22.27 -7.65
C SER A 4 3.11 -20.73 -7.68
N HIS A 5 3.78 -20.03 -6.76
CA HIS A 5 3.70 -18.57 -6.64
C HIS A 5 5.06 -17.84 -6.57
N LEU A 6 6.15 -18.45 -7.05
CA LEU A 6 7.49 -17.82 -7.08
C LEU A 6 7.56 -16.52 -7.93
N LYS A 7 6.58 -16.27 -8.81
CA LYS A 7 6.53 -15.08 -9.69
C LYS A 7 5.61 -13.97 -9.18
N ASN A 8 4.90 -14.17 -8.08
CA ASN A 8 4.05 -13.13 -7.50
C ASN A 8 4.88 -12.14 -6.67
N LYS A 9 4.27 -11.00 -6.34
CA LYS A 9 4.90 -10.02 -5.46
C LYS A 9 5.40 -10.72 -4.18
N PRO A 10 6.61 -10.38 -3.69
CA PRO A 10 7.11 -10.89 -2.43
C PRO A 10 6.11 -10.64 -1.30
N HIS A 11 6.02 -11.57 -0.35
CA HIS A 11 5.21 -11.36 0.83
C HIS A 11 5.82 -10.24 1.69
N GLU A 12 5.00 -9.25 2.02
CA GLU A 12 5.37 -8.23 2.99
C GLU A 12 5.21 -8.78 4.41
N ILE A 13 6.22 -8.50 5.25
CA ILE A 13 6.27 -8.86 6.66
C ILE A 13 6.33 -7.56 7.46
N ASN A 14 5.31 -7.34 8.27
CA ASN A 14 5.20 -6.16 9.13
C ASN A 14 5.48 -6.59 10.56
N CYS A 15 6.37 -5.86 11.24
CA CYS A 15 6.79 -6.14 12.60
C CYS A 15 6.59 -4.89 13.46
N SER A 16 5.97 -5.05 14.63
CA SER A 16 5.91 -4.02 15.66
C SER A 16 6.92 -4.34 16.74
N VAL A 17 7.77 -3.37 17.09
CA VAL A 17 8.86 -3.53 18.05
C VAL A 17 8.70 -2.47 19.15
N SER A 18 8.91 -2.86 20.41
CA SER A 18 8.96 -1.95 21.55
C SER A 18 10.18 -1.03 21.48
N CYS A 19 10.17 0.07 22.23
CA CYS A 19 11.35 0.91 22.44
C CYS A 19 12.55 0.12 22.98
N ASP A 20 12.30 -0.96 23.74
CA ASP A 20 13.34 -1.84 24.29
C ASP A 20 13.86 -2.90 23.29
N GLY A 21 13.46 -2.83 22.02
CA GLY A 21 13.85 -3.78 20.99
C GLY A 21 13.12 -5.14 21.05
N LYS A 22 12.10 -5.27 21.91
CA LYS A 22 11.27 -6.50 22.00
C LYS A 22 10.25 -6.54 20.87
N ILE A 23 10.13 -7.69 20.21
CA ILE A 23 9.10 -7.92 19.18
C ILE A 23 7.73 -8.04 19.85
N LEU A 24 6.81 -7.13 19.51
CA LEU A 24 5.44 -7.12 20.03
C LEU A 24 4.51 -7.97 19.17
N SER A 25 4.62 -7.85 17.85
CA SER A 25 3.82 -8.61 16.89
C SER A 25 4.51 -8.69 15.53
N MET A 26 4.22 -9.74 14.78
CA MET A 26 4.65 -9.88 13.39
C MET A 26 3.53 -10.48 12.56
N VAL A 27 3.29 -9.89 11.38
CA VAL A 27 2.24 -10.31 10.45
C VAL A 27 2.83 -10.45 9.07
N CYS A 28 2.48 -11.54 8.38
CA CYS A 28 2.87 -11.77 7.00
C CYS A 28 1.63 -11.76 6.10
N THR A 29 1.72 -11.10 4.95
CA THR A 29 0.64 -11.01 3.94
C THR A 29 0.29 -12.34 3.25
N CYS A 30 0.98 -13.45 3.57
CA CYS A 30 0.64 -14.76 3.04
C CYS A 30 -0.69 -15.28 3.61
N LYS A 31 -1.37 -16.17 2.90
CA LYS A 31 -2.68 -16.72 3.32
C LYS A 31 -2.67 -17.33 4.72
N ALA A 32 -1.57 -18.01 5.09
CA ALA A 32 -1.40 -18.59 6.43
C ALA A 32 -1.12 -17.53 7.51
N GLY A 33 -0.45 -16.43 7.15
CA GLY A 33 -0.08 -15.36 8.09
C GLY A 33 -1.25 -14.52 8.59
N LEU A 34 -2.46 -14.74 8.05
CA LEU A 34 -3.71 -14.13 8.51
C LEU A 34 -4.41 -14.95 9.62
N GLY A 35 -3.98 -16.19 9.88
CA GLY A 35 -4.59 -17.08 10.89
C GLY A 35 -3.61 -17.79 11.82
N GLU A 36 -2.35 -18.01 11.40
CA GLU A 36 -1.35 -18.78 12.16
C GLU A 36 0.11 -18.33 11.87
N LYS A 37 1.09 -18.96 12.55
CA LYS A 37 2.53 -18.70 12.37
C LYS A 37 3.01 -19.28 11.03
N CYS A 38 3.32 -18.41 10.07
CA CYS A 38 3.82 -18.85 8.77
C CYS A 38 5.36 -19.04 8.78
N MET A 39 5.85 -19.92 7.90
CA MET A 39 7.30 -20.16 7.74
C MET A 39 8.07 -18.91 7.28
N HIS A 40 7.40 -17.94 6.65
CA HIS A 40 8.04 -16.68 6.26
C HIS A 40 8.45 -15.85 7.47
N ILE A 41 7.60 -15.75 8.49
CA ILE A 41 7.91 -15.07 9.75
C ILE A 41 9.12 -15.71 10.41
N PHE A 42 9.13 -17.05 10.49
CA PHE A 42 10.24 -17.79 11.07
C PHE A 42 11.55 -17.57 10.30
N GLY A 43 11.50 -17.68 8.97
CA GLY A 43 12.66 -17.43 8.11
C GLY A 43 13.21 -16.01 8.25
N THR A 44 12.34 -15.00 8.38
CA THR A 44 12.77 -13.62 8.60
C THR A 44 13.43 -13.44 9.96
N LEU A 45 12.87 -13.98 11.03
CA LEU A 45 13.50 -13.93 12.34
C LEU A 45 14.89 -14.59 12.32
N LEU A 46 14.99 -15.78 11.70
CA LEU A 46 16.25 -16.48 11.55
C LEU A 46 17.26 -15.65 10.74
N CYS A 47 16.85 -15.08 9.60
CA CYS A 47 17.70 -14.18 8.82
C CYS A 47 18.19 -12.98 9.64
N CYS A 48 17.33 -12.34 10.44
CA CYS A 48 17.71 -11.23 11.30
C CYS A 48 18.73 -11.63 12.38
N THR A 49 18.73 -12.89 12.82
CA THR A 49 19.75 -13.40 13.77
C THR A 49 21.08 -13.75 13.12
N LEU A 50 21.05 -14.13 11.83
CA LEU A 50 22.24 -14.58 11.10
C LEU A 50 22.94 -13.45 10.34
N ILE A 51 22.20 -12.42 9.94
CA ILE A 51 22.70 -11.30 9.14
C ILE A 51 23.03 -10.13 10.07
N ASN A 52 24.18 -9.51 9.85
CA ASN A 52 24.53 -8.26 10.53
C ASN A 52 23.60 -7.15 10.04
N LEU A 53 22.75 -6.62 10.92
CA LEU A 53 21.76 -5.60 10.56
C LEU A 53 22.37 -4.34 9.94
N ASN A 54 23.63 -4.01 10.26
CA ASN A 54 24.33 -2.85 9.70
C ASN A 54 24.67 -3.02 8.22
N THR A 55 24.55 -4.22 7.65
CA THR A 55 24.76 -4.46 6.21
C THR A 55 23.46 -4.34 5.40
N LEU A 56 22.31 -4.24 6.07
CA LEU A 56 21.03 -4.06 5.41
C LEU A 56 20.88 -2.60 4.97
N PRO A 57 20.46 -2.35 3.71
CA PRO A 57 20.19 -0.99 3.27
C PRO A 57 19.04 -0.40 4.09
N MET A 58 19.27 0.78 4.68
CA MET A 58 18.21 1.55 5.31
C MET A 58 17.31 2.12 4.21
N LEU A 59 16.15 1.49 4.01
CA LEU A 59 15.14 1.95 3.06
C LEU A 59 14.15 2.88 3.78
N SER A 60 13.97 4.06 3.24
CA SER A 60 12.94 5.02 3.61
C SER A 60 11.68 4.84 2.77
N CYS A 61 10.58 5.46 3.21
CA CYS A 61 9.34 5.49 2.43
C CYS A 61 9.49 6.15 1.05
N THR A 62 10.54 6.97 0.85
CA THR A 62 10.86 7.58 -0.45
C THR A 62 11.64 6.67 -1.40
N ASP A 63 12.27 5.60 -0.89
CA ASP A 63 12.99 4.63 -1.72
C ASP A 63 12.05 3.69 -2.48
N VAL A 64 10.80 3.57 -2.02
CA VAL A 64 9.75 2.86 -2.75
C VAL A 64 9.31 3.69 -3.94
N LYS A 65 9.45 3.14 -5.16
CA LYS A 65 8.98 3.82 -6.39
C LYS A 65 7.55 4.32 -6.24
N CYS A 66 7.36 5.63 -6.43
CA CYS A 66 6.07 6.30 -6.34
C CYS A 66 5.02 5.60 -7.22
N SER A 67 3.99 5.03 -6.60
CA SER A 67 2.93 4.33 -7.33
C SER A 67 2.06 5.25 -8.17
N TRP A 68 2.04 6.55 -7.86
CA TRP A 68 1.27 7.57 -8.60
C TRP A 68 1.94 7.97 -9.92
N LYS A 69 3.26 7.78 -10.04
CA LYS A 69 4.00 8.02 -11.29
C LYS A 69 3.95 6.82 -12.25
N LYS A 70 3.17 5.78 -11.94
CA LYS A 70 3.01 4.65 -12.85
C LYS A 70 2.20 5.10 -14.06
N ASP A 71 2.54 4.61 -15.25
CA ASP A 71 1.74 4.86 -16.45
C ASP A 71 0.33 4.34 -16.25
N HIS A 72 -0.61 5.25 -16.01
CA HIS A 72 -2.03 4.97 -15.89
C HIS A 72 -2.63 4.84 -17.29
N LYS A 73 -2.18 3.86 -18.08
CA LYS A 73 -2.62 3.64 -19.48
C LYS A 73 -4.15 3.63 -19.63
N ARG A 74 -4.87 3.15 -18.62
CA ARG A 74 -6.33 3.05 -18.62
C ARG A 74 -7.06 4.37 -18.40
N VAL A 75 -6.44 5.37 -17.78
CA VAL A 75 -7.15 6.63 -17.46
C VAL A 75 -7.56 7.40 -18.72
N PRO A 76 -6.68 7.67 -19.70
CA PRO A 76 -7.10 8.33 -20.94
C PRO A 76 -8.01 7.46 -21.82
N GLU A 77 -7.99 6.13 -21.67
CA GLU A 77 -8.91 5.22 -22.37
C GLU A 77 -10.32 5.20 -21.73
N THR A 78 -10.41 5.39 -20.42
CA THR A 78 -11.67 5.25 -19.65
C THR A 78 -12.33 6.60 -19.37
N TYR A 79 -11.55 7.67 -19.28
CA TYR A 79 -12.02 9.00 -18.89
C TYR A 79 -11.66 10.01 -19.96
N VAL A 80 -12.70 10.56 -20.59
CA VAL A 80 -12.56 11.74 -21.46
C VAL A 80 -12.47 12.97 -20.54
N PRO A 81 -11.38 13.76 -20.59
CA PRO A 81 -11.33 15.02 -19.86
C PRO A 81 -12.41 15.96 -20.40
N ARG A 82 -13.29 16.41 -19.52
CA ARG A 82 -14.35 17.37 -19.85
C ARG A 82 -14.27 18.58 -18.91
N PRO A 83 -14.58 19.79 -19.40
CA PRO A 83 -14.73 20.98 -18.56
C PRO A 83 -15.63 20.72 -17.36
N ILE A 84 -15.31 21.31 -16.21
CA ILE A 84 -15.99 21.03 -14.93
C ILE A 84 -17.51 21.33 -15.01
N GLU A 85 -17.89 22.28 -15.85
CA GLU A 85 -19.25 22.73 -16.13
C GLU A 85 -20.14 21.66 -16.79
N GLU A 86 -19.53 20.69 -17.45
CA GLU A 86 -20.23 19.56 -18.08
C GLU A 86 -20.57 18.46 -17.07
N HIS A 87 -19.94 18.44 -15.90
CA HIS A 87 -20.18 17.40 -14.90
C HIS A 87 -21.47 17.70 -14.13
N SER A 88 -22.36 16.72 -14.07
CA SER A 88 -23.67 16.84 -13.41
C SER A 88 -23.57 17.17 -11.91
N CYS A 89 -22.49 16.76 -11.26
CA CYS A 89 -22.21 17.08 -9.85
C CYS A 89 -21.85 18.56 -9.63
N PHE A 90 -21.28 19.23 -10.64
CA PHE A 90 -20.95 20.66 -10.57
C PHE A 90 -22.17 21.54 -10.83
N ARG A 91 -23.04 21.13 -11.79
CA ARG A 91 -24.30 21.84 -12.08
C ARG A 91 -25.22 21.94 -10.86
N LYS A 92 -25.33 20.86 -10.08
CA LYS A 92 -26.12 20.83 -8.84
C LYS A 92 -25.64 21.83 -7.79
N LYS A 93 -24.33 22.12 -7.72
CA LYS A 93 -23.80 23.13 -6.78
C LYS A 93 -24.15 24.54 -7.22
N LYS A 94 -24.13 24.83 -8.53
CA LYS A 94 -24.58 26.12 -9.07
C LYS A 94 -26.05 26.39 -8.73
N GLU A 95 -26.93 25.40 -8.88
CA GLU A 95 -28.35 25.57 -8.55
C GLU A 95 -28.59 25.85 -7.06
N ILE A 96 -27.79 25.24 -6.17
CA ILE A 96 -27.86 25.51 -4.73
C ILE A 96 -27.32 26.91 -4.40
N GLU A 97 -26.28 27.38 -5.09
CA GLU A 97 -25.67 28.70 -4.85
C GLU A 97 -26.56 29.85 -5.35
N TYR A 98 -27.37 29.65 -6.39
CA TYR A 98 -28.34 30.65 -6.89
C TYR A 98 -29.76 30.54 -6.30
N MET A 99 -30.06 29.50 -5.51
CA MET A 99 -31.31 29.42 -4.72
C MET A 99 -31.16 29.95 -3.29
N VAL A 100 -29.96 30.39 -2.91
CA VAL A 100 -29.71 31.17 -1.68
C VAL A 100 -29.45 32.62 -2.07
N THR A 101 -30.47 33.31 -2.59
CA THR A 101 -30.48 34.79 -2.60
C THR A 101 -30.91 35.30 -1.22
N PRO A 102 -30.10 36.15 -0.54
CA PRO A 102 -30.62 36.99 0.52
C PRO A 102 -31.44 38.14 -0.09
N ALA A 103 -32.66 38.30 0.44
CA ALA A 103 -33.56 39.47 0.49
C ALA A 103 -33.56 40.48 -0.68
#